data_AF-H1KQW5-F1
#
_entry.id   AF-H1KQW5-F1
#
_cell.length_a   1.000
_cell.length_b   1.000
_cell.length_c   1.000
_cell.angle_alpha   90.00
_cell.angle_beta   90.00
_cell.angle_gamma   90.00
#
_symmetry.space_group_name_H-M   'P 1'
#
loop_
_entity.id
_entity.type
_entity.pdbx_description
1 polymer ?
#
loop_
_entity_poly.entity_id
_entity_poly.type
_entity_poly.pdbx_seq_one_letter_code
_entity_poly.pdbx_strand_id
1 'polypeptide(L)'
;MSGSDATAGELFKAKTVTDNQVNAAVDAYLADPCTTTHLIADGYSLDLGAAVAGHSWASQVVANPESSPGLKRAAIRTAILLARAQKA
;
A
#
# COMPACT_ATOMS: atom_id res chain seq x y z
N MET A 1 -22.68 1.56 -10.83
CA MET A 1 -22.56 1.07 -9.44
C MET A 1 -21.61 2.00 -8.73
N SER A 2 -22.10 2.90 -7.88
CA SER A 2 -21.29 3.91 -7.19
C SER A 2 -21.14 3.49 -5.73
N GLY A 3 -20.18 2.63 -5.44
CA GLY A 3 -19.62 2.48 -4.11
C GLY A 3 -18.24 3.11 -4.18
N SER A 4 -18.03 4.24 -3.53
CA SER A 4 -16.73 4.92 -3.56
C SER A 4 -15.66 4.03 -2.95
N ASP A 5 -14.78 3.46 -3.77
CA ASP A 5 -13.60 2.71 -3.32
C ASP A 5 -12.78 3.61 -2.37
N ALA A 6 -12.82 3.35 -1.07
CA ALA A 6 -12.06 4.10 -0.10
C ALA A 6 -10.56 3.82 -0.29
N THR A 7 -9.72 4.81 -0.06
CA THR A 7 -8.27 4.59 0.05
C THR A 7 -7.97 3.81 1.32
N ALA A 8 -6.86 3.06 1.34
CA ALA A 8 -6.41 2.39 2.56
C ALA A 8 -6.19 3.39 3.72
N GLY A 9 -5.81 4.62 3.42
CA GLY A 9 -5.69 5.72 4.37
C GLY A 9 -7.02 6.22 4.92
N GLU A 10 -8.09 6.23 4.13
CA GLU A 10 -9.44 6.51 4.63
C GLU A 10 -9.93 5.38 5.54
N LEU A 11 -9.70 4.11 5.16
CA LEU A 11 -9.99 2.95 6.00
C LEU A 11 -9.16 2.94 7.29
N PHE A 12 -7.91 3.40 7.22
CA PHE A 12 -7.02 3.56 8.38
C PHE A 12 -7.55 4.62 9.34
N LYS A 13 -7.96 5.78 8.82
CA LYS A 13 -8.61 6.84 9.63
C LYS A 13 -9.91 6.35 10.27
N ALA A 14 -10.66 5.51 9.57
CA ALA A 14 -11.89 4.88 10.08
C ALA A 14 -11.63 3.71 11.06
N LYS A 15 -10.37 3.36 11.32
CA LYS A 15 -9.95 2.21 12.15
C LYS A 15 -10.40 0.84 11.60
N THR A 16 -10.77 0.77 10.32
CA THR A 16 -11.04 -0.48 9.61
C THR A 16 -9.74 -1.18 9.23
N VAL A 17 -8.72 -0.40 8.87
CA VAL A 17 -7.34 -0.87 8.67
C VAL A 17 -6.50 -0.39 9.85
N THR A 18 -5.70 -1.29 10.42
CA THR A 18 -4.82 -1.02 11.56
C THR A 18 -3.39 -0.72 11.12
N ASP A 19 -2.59 -0.16 12.03
CA ASP A 19 -1.17 0.10 11.75
C ASP A 19 -0.40 -1.19 11.43
N ASN A 20 -0.72 -2.27 12.16
CA ASN A 20 -0.13 -3.58 11.94
C ASN A 20 -0.46 -4.13 10.55
N GLN A 21 -1.69 -3.95 10.07
CA GLN A 21 -2.08 -4.35 8.71
C GLN A 21 -1.35 -3.53 7.64
N VAL A 22 -1.20 -2.22 7.83
CA VAL A 22 -0.39 -1.39 6.92
C VAL A 22 1.07 -1.85 6.91
N ASN A 23 1.65 -2.11 8.08
CA ASN A 23 3.03 -2.61 8.17
C ASN A 23 3.19 -3.99 7.53
N ALA A 24 2.22 -4.88 7.71
CA ALA A 24 2.20 -6.19 7.06
C ALA A 24 2.14 -6.08 5.53
N ALA A 25 1.37 -5.12 4.99
CA ALA A 25 1.34 -4.86 3.56
C ALA A 25 2.69 -4.30 3.04
N VAL A 26 3.34 -3.44 3.81
CA VAL A 26 4.70 -2.97 3.49
C VAL A 26 5.69 -4.13 3.48
N ASP A 27 5.64 -5.01 4.47
CA ASP A 27 6.50 -6.18 4.57
C ASP A 27 6.24 -7.17 3.41
N ALA A 28 4.97 -7.37 3.03
CA ALA A 28 4.59 -8.18 1.88
C ALA A 28 5.16 -7.62 0.57
N TYR A 29 5.07 -6.31 0.34
CA TYR A 29 5.67 -5.68 -0.83
C TYR A 29 7.20 -5.80 -0.84
N LEU A 30 7.85 -5.66 0.32
CA LEU A 30 9.31 -5.80 0.42
C LEU A 30 9.77 -7.25 0.16
N ALA A 31 8.97 -8.23 0.55
CA ALA A 31 9.23 -9.64 0.28
C ALA A 31 8.97 -10.01 -1.19
N ASP A 32 7.89 -9.49 -1.77
CA ASP A 32 7.53 -9.69 -3.18
C ASP A 32 6.91 -8.40 -3.77
N PRO A 33 7.70 -7.59 -4.50
CA PRO A 33 7.22 -6.39 -5.16
C PRO A 33 6.16 -6.64 -6.25
N CYS A 34 5.99 -7.89 -6.70
CA CYS A 34 4.98 -8.29 -7.67
C CYS A 34 3.65 -8.67 -7.02
N THR A 35 3.45 -8.44 -5.72
CA THR A 35 2.19 -8.73 -5.03
C THR A 35 1.03 -7.91 -5.60
N THR A 36 0.21 -8.53 -6.45
CA THR A 36 -0.94 -7.88 -7.11
C THR A 36 -2.23 -7.97 -6.30
N THR A 37 -2.29 -8.79 -5.25
CA THR A 37 -3.47 -8.92 -4.41
C THR A 37 -3.07 -9.24 -2.98
N HIS A 38 -3.28 -8.27 -2.08
CA HIS A 38 -3.03 -8.38 -0.66
C HIS A 38 -4.28 -8.01 0.11
N LEU A 39 -4.76 -8.90 0.99
CA LEU A 39 -5.87 -8.59 1.90
C LEU A 39 -5.38 -7.63 2.99
N ILE A 40 -5.79 -6.37 2.91
CA ILE A 40 -5.37 -5.33 3.87
C ILE A 40 -6.25 -5.33 5.13
N ALA A 41 -7.51 -5.74 4.98
CA ALA A 41 -8.47 -5.92 6.06
C ALA A 41 -9.58 -6.86 5.58
N ASP A 42 -10.45 -7.31 6.49
CA ASP A 42 -11.59 -8.15 6.14
C ASP A 42 -12.47 -7.45 5.09
N GLY A 43 -12.65 -8.11 3.94
CA GLY A 43 -13.43 -7.58 2.82
C GLY A 43 -12.73 -6.50 2.01
N TYR A 44 -11.44 -6.24 2.20
CA TYR A 44 -10.66 -5.27 1.41
C TYR A 44 -9.33 -5.83 0.93
N SER A 45 -9.02 -5.59 -0.34
CA SER A 45 -7.76 -5.97 -0.98
C SER A 45 -7.07 -4.78 -1.66
N LEU A 46 -5.76 -4.89 -1.83
CA LEU A 46 -4.92 -3.93 -2.54
C LEU A 46 -4.00 -4.64 -3.52
N ASP A 47 -3.78 -4.02 -4.67
CA ASP A 47 -2.64 -4.32 -5.54
C ASP A 47 -1.44 -3.50 -5.08
N LEU A 48 -0.50 -4.14 -4.39
CA LEU A 48 0.65 -3.46 -3.79
C LEU A 48 1.66 -3.03 -4.86
N GLY A 49 1.86 -3.87 -5.88
CA GLY A 49 2.70 -3.57 -7.03
C GLY A 49 2.20 -2.34 -7.78
N ALA A 50 0.90 -2.32 -8.12
CA ALA A 50 0.28 -1.18 -8.78
C ALA A 50 0.23 0.07 -7.89
N ALA A 51 0.03 -0.08 -6.58
CA ALA A 51 0.07 1.03 -5.64
C ALA A 51 1.42 1.76 -5.66
N VAL A 52 2.52 1.02 -5.57
CA VAL A 52 3.86 1.60 -5.55
C VAL A 52 4.28 2.11 -6.93
N ALA A 53 4.00 1.35 -7.99
CA ALA A 53 4.31 1.74 -9.37
C ALA A 53 3.53 3.00 -9.80
N GLY A 54 2.26 3.12 -9.39
CA GLY A 54 1.39 4.25 -9.71
C GLY A 54 1.71 5.53 -8.93
N HIS A 55 2.47 5.44 -7.83
CA HIS A 55 2.86 6.60 -7.03
C HIS A 55 4.25 7.12 -7.46
N SER A 56 4.29 8.22 -8.20
CA SER A 56 5.51 8.76 -8.84
C SER A 56 6.71 8.93 -7.90
N TRP A 57 6.51 9.48 -6.70
CA TRP A 57 7.58 9.61 -5.72
C TRP A 57 8.04 8.26 -5.14
N ALA A 58 7.11 7.34 -4.90
CA ALA A 58 7.43 6.08 -4.23
C ALA A 58 8.18 5.13 -5.16
N SER A 59 7.72 5.02 -6.42
CA SER A 59 8.43 4.27 -7.46
C SER A 59 9.88 4.75 -7.63
N GLN A 60 10.11 6.06 -7.68
CA GLN A 60 11.46 6.64 -7.77
C GLN A 60 12.34 6.31 -6.57
N VAL A 61 11.81 6.46 -5.35
CA VAL A 61 12.54 6.14 -4.12
C VAL A 61 12.89 4.64 -4.04
N VAL A 62 11.95 3.76 -4.39
CA VAL A 62 12.17 2.31 -4.35
C VAL A 62 13.21 1.87 -5.39
N ALA A 63 13.15 2.43 -6.60
CA ALA A 63 14.08 2.14 -7.69
C ALA A 63 15.49 2.68 -7.45
N ASN A 64 15.65 3.72 -6.63
CA ASN A 64 16.95 4.31 -6.36
C ASN A 64 17.80 3.42 -5.43
N PRO A 65 18.99 2.94 -5.85
CA PRO A 65 19.86 2.14 -5.00
C PRO A 65 20.42 2.93 -3.81
N GLU A 66 20.58 4.25 -3.93
CA GLU A 66 21.11 5.13 -2.88
C GLU A 66 20.07 5.47 -1.79
N SER A 67 18.79 5.11 -2.01
CA SER A 67 17.75 5.37 -1.02
C SER A 67 17.90 4.44 0.18
N SER A 68 17.90 5.02 1.38
CA SER A 68 18.03 4.25 2.62
C SER A 68 16.85 3.28 2.81
N PRO A 69 17.04 2.16 3.53
CA PRO A 69 15.95 1.22 3.81
C PRO A 69 14.74 1.88 4.48
N GLY A 70 14.98 2.82 5.41
CA GLY A 70 13.92 3.57 6.09
C GLY A 70 13.13 4.46 5.12
N LEU A 71 13.81 5.13 4.18
CA LEU A 71 13.15 5.96 3.18
C LEU A 71 12.31 5.11 2.21
N LYS A 72 12.84 3.97 1.76
CA LYS A 72 12.08 3.01 0.93
C LYS A 72 10.82 2.54 1.65
N ARG A 73 10.94 2.14 2.92
CA ARG A 73 9.80 1.72 3.75
C ARG A 73 8.75 2.81 3.87
N ALA A 74 9.15 4.06 4.14
CA ALA A 74 8.24 5.20 4.25
C ALA A 74 7.52 5.48 2.92
N ALA A 75 8.23 5.41 1.80
CA ALA A 75 7.66 5.64 0.48
C ALA A 75 6.62 4.57 0.10
N ILE A 76 6.94 3.28 0.33
CA ILE A 76 6.01 2.16 0.13
C ILE A 76 4.76 2.36 0.99
N ARG A 77 4.94 2.68 2.28
CA ARG A 77 3.82 2.91 3.20
C ARG A 77 2.90 4.04 2.73
N THR A 78 3.46 5.16 2.27
CA THR A 78 2.68 6.27 1.72
C THR A 78 1.89 5.84 0.49
N ALA A 79 2.51 5.11 -0.45
CA ALA A 79 1.83 4.61 -1.64
C ALA A 79 0.66 3.68 -1.28
N ILE A 80 0.86 2.76 -0.33
CA ILE A 80 -0.18 1.86 0.18
C ILE A 80 -1.35 2.65 0.80
N LEU A 81 -1.07 3.65 1.64
CA LEU A 81 -2.13 4.47 2.26
C LEU A 81 -2.93 5.29 1.24
N LEU A 82 -2.35 5.65 0.10
CA LEU A 82 -3.02 6.40 -0.95
C LEU A 82 -3.70 5.50 -1.99
N ALA A 83 -3.42 4.20 -1.98
CA ALA A 83 -4.03 3.24 -2.89
C ALA A 83 -5.52 3.03 -2.58
N ARG A 84 -6.32 2.84 -3.63
CA ARG A 84 -7.74 2.53 -3.54
C ARG A 84 -7.91 1.05 -3.15
N ALA A 85 -8.62 0.80 -2.06
CA ALA A 85 -8.97 -0.54 -1.65
C ALA A 85 -10.12 -1.08 -2.50
N GLN A 86 -9.97 -2.31 -2.97
CA GLN A 86 -11.02 -3.03 -3.67
C GLN A 86 -11.77 -3.89 -2.67
N LYS A 87 -13.09 -3.82 -2.71
CA LYS A 87 -13.93 -4.66 -1.86
C LYS A 87 -13.87 -6.11 -2.38
N ALA A 88 -13.49 -7.04 -1.51
CA ALA A 88 -13.41 -8.47 -1.83
C ALA A 88 -14.80 -9.14 -1.80
#